data_AF-A0A1X2F0R9-F1
#
_entry.id   AF-A0A1X2F0R9-F1
#
_cell.length_a   1.000
_cell.length_b   1.000
_cell.length_c   1.000
_cell.angle_alpha   90.00
_cell.angle_beta   90.00
_cell.angle_gamma   90.00
#
_symmetry.space_group_name_H-M   'P 1'
#
loop_
_entity.id
_entity.type
_entity.pdbx_description
1 polymer ?
#
loop_
_entity_poly.entity_id
_entity_poly.type
_entity_poly.pdbx_seq_one_letter_code
_entity_poly.pdbx_strand_id
1 'polypeptide(L)'
;MKTVTIAFDVDGTLRDNTITDAYVANERIRTLLITLAGMKNTRIMVWSGGGEGYARRAADAMGIVKYVDVYADKGYGGYDAEGRPIFHTDLLPDIAFDDIEECELGALNLIVDERGFTPGYVPPGERSSRT
;
A
#
# COMPACT_ATOMS: atom_id res chain seq x y z
N MET A 1 -19.30 -18.07 -4.48
CA MET A 1 -18.40 -17.13 -5.18
C MET A 1 -17.23 -16.87 -4.25
N LYS A 2 -15.98 -17.02 -4.71
CA LYS A 2 -14.80 -16.75 -3.85
C LYS A 2 -14.66 -15.23 -3.66
N THR A 3 -14.51 -14.79 -2.42
CA THR A 3 -14.14 -13.41 -2.10
C THR A 3 -12.66 -13.19 -2.40
N VAL A 4 -12.33 -12.10 -3.07
CA VAL A 4 -10.98 -11.66 -3.41
C VAL A 4 -10.63 -10.49 -2.50
N THR A 5 -9.68 -10.67 -1.59
CA THR A 5 -9.19 -9.60 -0.73
C THR A 5 -8.12 -8.82 -1.47
N ILE A 6 -8.35 -7.52 -1.66
CA ILE A 6 -7.47 -6.62 -2.40
C ILE A 6 -6.98 -5.56 -1.42
N ALA A 7 -5.67 -5.58 -1.12
CA ALA A 7 -5.03 -4.59 -0.28
C ALA A 7 -4.46 -3.43 -1.11
N PHE A 8 -4.59 -2.23 -0.56
CA PHE A 8 -3.95 -1.03 -1.07
C PHE A 8 -3.07 -0.44 0.01
N ASP A 9 -1.77 -0.31 -0.28
CA ASP A 9 -0.87 0.50 0.52
C ASP A 9 -1.27 1.97 0.50
N VAL A 10 -0.95 2.67 1.59
CA VAL A 10 -1.20 4.10 1.72
C VAL A 10 -0.06 4.91 1.13
N ASP A 11 1.14 4.78 1.67
CA ASP A 11 2.22 5.76 1.52
C ASP A 11 3.03 5.45 0.26
N GLY A 12 2.94 6.30 -0.77
CA GLY A 12 3.60 6.07 -2.06
C GLY A 12 2.67 5.41 -3.08
N THR A 13 1.59 4.79 -2.60
CA THR A 13 0.59 4.09 -3.41
C THR A 13 -0.72 4.87 -3.52
N LEU A 14 -1.52 4.95 -2.46
CA LEU A 14 -2.77 5.74 -2.44
C LEU A 14 -2.50 7.23 -2.21
N ARG A 15 -1.43 7.56 -1.49
CA ARG A 15 -1.03 8.90 -1.08
C ARG A 15 0.29 9.28 -1.77
N ASP A 16 0.32 10.50 -2.29
CA ASP A 16 1.56 11.16 -2.70
C ASP A 16 2.34 11.62 -1.46
N ASN A 17 3.46 10.97 -1.14
CA ASN A 17 4.27 11.34 0.02
C ASN A 17 5.22 12.51 -0.23
N THR A 18 5.29 13.04 -1.45
CA THR A 18 6.05 14.28 -1.71
C THR A 18 5.40 15.49 -1.04
N ILE A 19 4.10 15.38 -0.71
CA ILE A 19 3.30 16.42 -0.05
C ILE A 19 3.10 16.02 1.41
N THR A 20 3.82 16.68 2.31
CA THR A 20 3.89 16.29 3.74
C THR A 20 2.84 16.96 4.62
N ASP A 21 2.28 18.08 4.19
CA ASP A 21 1.31 18.90 4.93
C ASP A 21 -0.16 18.55 4.61
N ALA A 22 -0.39 17.64 3.66
CA ALA A 22 -1.71 17.19 3.26
C ALA A 22 -1.73 15.71 2.84
N TYR A 23 -2.93 15.13 2.83
CA TYR A 23 -3.20 13.85 2.18
C TYR A 23 -3.65 14.13 0.74
N VAL A 24 -2.70 14.12 -0.19
CA VAL A 24 -3.01 14.19 -1.62
C VAL A 24 -3.10 12.78 -2.17
N ALA A 25 -4.27 12.43 -2.68
CA ALA A 25 -4.51 11.11 -3.23
C ALA A 25 -3.82 10.96 -4.60
N ASN A 26 -3.23 9.79 -4.83
CA ASN A 26 -3.04 9.30 -6.17
C ASN A 26 -4.40 9.01 -6.78
N GLU A 27 -4.93 9.94 -7.59
CA GLU A 27 -6.27 9.82 -8.14
C GLU A 27 -6.47 8.59 -9.04
N ARG A 28 -5.42 8.08 -9.68
CA ARG A 28 -5.50 6.85 -10.48
C ARG A 28 -5.75 5.64 -9.59
N ILE A 29 -4.95 5.47 -8.55
CA ILE A 29 -5.06 4.33 -7.63
C ILE A 29 -6.31 4.45 -6.77
N ARG A 30 -6.66 5.65 -6.32
CA ARG A 30 -7.93 5.95 -5.65
C ARG A 30 -9.13 5.56 -6.52
N THR A 31 -9.13 5.94 -7.81
CA THR A 31 -10.20 5.56 -8.75
C THR A 31 -10.27 4.05 -8.98
N LEU A 32 -9.12 3.38 -9.05
CA LEU A 32 -9.04 1.92 -9.15
C LEU A 32 -9.66 1.24 -7.92
N LEU A 33 -9.30 1.68 -6.72
CA LEU A 33 -9.88 1.18 -5.46
C LEU A 33 -11.41 1.32 -5.47
N ILE A 34 -11.93 2.51 -5.80
CA ILE A 34 -13.37 2.79 -5.86
C ILE A 34 -14.06 1.86 -6.88
N THR A 35 -13.43 1.66 -8.03
CA THR A 35 -13.94 0.77 -9.08
C THR A 35 -14.03 -0.67 -8.60
N LEU A 36 -12.96 -1.17 -7.96
CA LEU A 36 -12.89 -2.53 -7.45
C LEU A 36 -13.84 -2.74 -6.26
N ALA A 37 -14.08 -1.74 -5.42
CA ALA A 37 -15.06 -1.79 -4.34
C ALA A 37 -16.50 -2.05 -4.84
N GLY A 38 -16.80 -1.76 -6.10
CA GLY A 38 -18.10 -2.02 -6.71
C GLY A 38 -18.34 -3.47 -7.13
N MET A 39 -17.35 -4.36 -7.02
CA MET A 39 -17.48 -5.75 -7.44
C MET A 39 -18.16 -6.60 -6.37
N LYS A 40 -18.97 -7.58 -6.79
CA LYS A 40 -19.78 -8.39 -5.85
C LYS A 40 -18.95 -9.35 -4.98
N ASN A 41 -17.69 -9.56 -5.31
CA ASN A 41 -16.82 -10.55 -4.67
C ASN A 41 -15.48 -9.97 -4.23
N THR A 42 -15.35 -8.65 -4.13
CA THR A 42 -14.14 -8.02 -3.61
C THR A 42 -14.31 -7.69 -2.13
N ARG A 43 -13.21 -7.76 -1.41
CA ARG A 43 -13.05 -7.17 -0.09
C ARG A 43 -11.88 -6.20 -0.15
N ILE A 44 -12.14 -4.92 0.03
CA ILE A 44 -11.12 -3.87 -0.01
C ILE A 44 -10.48 -3.74 1.37
N MET A 45 -9.17 -3.94 1.39
CA MET A 45 -8.30 -3.69 2.53
C MET A 45 -7.47 -2.44 2.26
N VAL A 46 -7.39 -1.52 3.21
CA VAL A 46 -6.40 -0.44 3.20
C VAL A 46 -5.47 -0.66 4.38
N TRP A 47 -4.17 -0.72 4.10
CA TRP A 47 -3.16 -0.98 5.12
C TRP A 47 -2.00 0.01 5.02
N SER A 48 -1.20 0.08 6.07
CA SER A 48 -0.01 0.91 6.07
C SER A 48 1.03 0.35 7.04
N GLY A 49 2.31 0.59 6.75
CA GLY A 49 3.39 0.40 7.71
C GLY A 49 3.29 1.31 8.95
N GLY A 50 2.55 2.42 8.87
CA GLY A 50 2.20 3.28 10.01
C GLY A 50 1.08 2.74 10.89
N GLY A 51 0.55 1.54 10.59
CA GLY A 51 -0.49 0.85 11.34
C GLY A 51 -1.93 1.17 10.93
N GLU A 52 -2.87 0.36 11.43
CA GLU A 52 -4.31 0.44 11.10
C GLU A 52 -4.88 1.85 11.32
N GLY A 53 -4.56 2.46 12.46
CA GLY A 53 -5.08 3.77 12.82
C GLY A 53 -4.65 4.87 11.85
N TYR A 54 -3.44 4.76 11.29
CA TYR A 54 -2.96 5.67 10.24
C TYR A 54 -3.69 5.41 8.92
N ALA A 55 -3.82 4.14 8.51
CA ALA A 55 -4.56 3.76 7.30
C ALA A 55 -6.00 4.31 7.29
N ARG A 56 -6.69 4.24 8.43
CA ARG A 56 -8.04 4.80 8.58
C ARG A 56 -8.09 6.32 8.41
N ARG A 57 -7.14 7.05 9.00
CA ARG A 57 -7.07 8.52 8.86
C ARG A 57 -6.78 8.94 7.43
N ALA A 58 -5.88 8.25 6.75
CA ALA A 58 -5.57 8.50 5.35
C ALA A 58 -6.80 8.28 4.45
N ALA A 59 -7.53 7.18 4.66
CA ALA A 59 -8.76 6.89 3.91
C ALA A 59 -9.87 7.94 4.13
N ASP A 60 -10.02 8.45 5.36
CA ASP A 60 -10.94 9.53 5.68
C ASP A 60 -10.58 10.82 4.96
N ALA A 61 -9.31 11.23 5.06
CA ALA A 61 -8.80 12.44 4.39
C ALA A 61 -8.96 12.38 2.87
N MET A 62 -8.84 11.19 2.26
CA MET A 62 -9.02 10.98 0.81
C MET A 62 -10.48 10.70 0.40
N GLY A 63 -11.42 10.71 1.35
CA GLY A 63 -12.85 10.53 1.09
C GLY A 63 -13.23 9.15 0.57
N ILE A 64 -12.50 8.10 0.97
CA ILE A 64 -12.70 6.72 0.48
C ILE A 64 -13.26 5.75 1.54
N VAL A 65 -13.55 6.21 2.76
CA VAL A 65 -13.99 5.34 3.88
C VAL A 65 -15.15 4.41 3.51
N LYS A 66 -16.13 4.89 2.73
CA LYS A 66 -17.30 4.09 2.30
C LYS A 66 -16.97 2.93 1.34
N TYR A 67 -15.75 2.87 0.82
CA TYR A 67 -15.29 1.86 -0.13
C TYR A 67 -14.33 0.85 0.51
N VAL A 68 -14.02 0.99 1.81
CA VAL A 68 -13.06 0.14 2.51
C VAL A 68 -13.80 -0.80 3.46
N ASP A 69 -13.57 -2.10 3.31
CA ASP A 69 -14.17 -3.13 4.17
C ASP A 69 -13.35 -3.36 5.45
N VAL A 70 -12.03 -3.21 5.36
CA VAL A 70 -11.12 -3.45 6.50
C VAL A 70 -9.88 -2.56 6.42
N TYR A 71 -9.43 -2.11 7.59
CA TYR A 71 -8.14 -1.45 7.76
C TYR A 71 -7.18 -2.41 8.44
N ALA A 72 -5.89 -2.30 8.14
CA ALA A 72 -4.90 -3.17 8.74
C ALA A 72 -3.54 -2.50 8.97
N ASP A 73 -2.77 -3.10 9.87
CA ASP A 73 -1.34 -2.86 10.01
C ASP A 73 -0.57 -3.81 9.09
N LYS A 74 0.35 -3.27 8.29
CA LYS A 74 1.25 -4.04 7.42
C LYS A 74 2.39 -4.70 8.22
N GLY A 75 2.52 -4.36 9.50
CA GLY A 75 3.52 -4.90 10.41
C GLY A 75 4.92 -4.42 10.07
N TYR A 76 5.06 -3.22 9.51
CA TYR A 76 6.36 -2.73 9.05
C TYR A 76 7.36 -2.57 10.22
N GLY A 77 8.45 -3.32 10.17
CA GLY A 77 9.48 -3.40 11.21
C GLY A 77 10.75 -2.60 10.92
N GLY A 78 10.77 -1.84 9.81
CA GLY A 78 11.96 -1.13 9.34
C GLY A 78 12.66 -1.85 8.19
N TYR A 79 13.95 -1.62 8.05
CA TYR A 79 14.79 -2.23 7.02
C TYR A 79 15.86 -3.13 7.66
N ASP A 80 16.23 -4.20 6.97
CA ASP A 80 17.39 -5.02 7.35
C ASP A 80 18.73 -4.35 6.95
N ALA A 81 19.84 -5.04 7.22
CA ALA A 81 21.18 -4.53 6.94
C ALA A 81 21.46 -4.31 5.44
N GLU A 82 20.71 -5.01 4.58
CA GLU A 82 20.78 -4.90 3.12
C GLU A 82 19.79 -3.86 2.55
N GLY A 83 19.01 -3.21 3.42
CA GLY A 83 18.01 -2.22 3.04
C GLY A 83 16.68 -2.81 2.56
N ARG A 84 16.44 -4.11 2.78
CA ARG A 84 15.16 -4.75 2.44
C ARG A 84 14.12 -4.45 3.52
N PRO A 85 12.87 -4.15 3.15
CA PRO A 85 11.83 -3.88 4.13
C PRO A 85 11.47 -5.17 4.91
N ILE A 86 11.25 -5.01 6.21
CA ILE A 86 10.83 -6.09 7.11
C ILE A 86 9.35 -5.91 7.42
N PHE A 87 8.57 -6.99 7.30
CA PHE A 87 7.15 -7.00 7.65
C PHE A 87 6.84 -8.16 8.62
N HIS A 88 6.06 -7.85 9.64
CA HIS A 88 5.61 -8.76 10.70
C HIS A 88 4.10 -8.87 10.67
N THR A 89 3.55 -9.41 9.58
CA THR A 89 2.12 -9.57 9.42
C THR A 89 1.80 -10.97 8.89
N ASP A 90 0.77 -11.58 9.45
CA ASP A 90 0.18 -12.83 8.93
C ASP A 90 -0.94 -12.54 7.91
N LEU A 91 -1.20 -11.27 7.62
CA LEU A 91 -2.18 -10.85 6.63
C LEU A 91 -1.67 -11.14 5.23
N LEU A 92 -2.46 -11.89 4.46
CA LEU A 92 -2.09 -12.32 3.13
C LEU A 92 -3.27 -12.09 2.17
N PRO A 93 -3.48 -10.85 1.69
CA PRO A 93 -4.48 -10.55 0.66
C PRO A 93 -4.22 -11.35 -0.63
N ASP A 94 -5.28 -11.57 -1.42
CA ASP A 94 -5.14 -12.22 -2.72
C ASP A 94 -4.35 -11.33 -3.70
N ILE A 95 -4.54 -10.01 -3.62
CA ILE A 95 -3.85 -8.99 -4.43
C ILE A 95 -3.42 -7.85 -3.51
N ALA A 96 -2.19 -7.37 -3.63
CA ALA A 96 -1.70 -6.16 -2.98
C ALA A 96 -1.21 -5.16 -4.03
N PHE A 97 -1.65 -3.90 -3.91
CA PHE A 97 -1.07 -2.76 -4.62
C PHE A 97 -0.11 -2.03 -3.71
N ASP A 98 1.10 -1.81 -4.19
CA ASP A 98 2.23 -1.26 -3.42
C ASP A 98 3.21 -0.55 -4.34
N ASP A 99 3.92 0.46 -3.86
CA ASP A 99 4.99 1.15 -4.60
C ASP A 99 6.38 0.55 -4.32
N ILE A 100 6.50 -0.28 -3.29
CA ILE A 100 7.74 -0.97 -2.92
C ILE A 100 7.86 -2.29 -3.68
N GLU A 101 8.93 -2.46 -4.49
CA GLU A 101 9.16 -3.62 -5.38
C GLU A 101 9.54 -4.93 -4.65
N GLU A 102 9.59 -4.93 -3.33
CA GLU A 102 10.12 -6.02 -2.51
C GLU A 102 9.10 -6.58 -1.51
N CYS A 103 7.82 -6.30 -1.72
CA CYS A 103 6.76 -6.86 -0.90
C CYS A 103 6.29 -8.23 -1.42
N GLU A 104 6.38 -9.27 -0.58
CA GLU A 104 5.69 -10.54 -0.78
C GLU A 104 4.43 -10.63 0.10
N LEU A 105 3.68 -9.53 0.18
CA LEU A 105 2.61 -9.39 1.18
C LEU A 105 1.25 -9.85 0.67
N GLY A 106 1.01 -9.76 -0.64
CA GLY A 106 -0.11 -10.43 -1.29
C GLY A 106 0.29 -11.72 -1.99
N ALA A 107 -0.68 -12.58 -2.27
CA ALA A 107 -0.49 -13.72 -3.17
C ALA A 107 -0.07 -13.27 -4.58
N LEU A 108 -0.58 -12.11 -5.00
CA LEU A 108 -0.10 -11.34 -6.16
C LEU A 108 0.21 -9.91 -5.69
N ASN A 109 1.36 -9.39 -6.09
CA ASN A 109 1.75 -8.01 -5.83
C ASN A 109 1.76 -7.24 -7.15
N LEU A 110 1.05 -6.12 -7.19
CA LEU A 110 0.99 -5.21 -8.32
C LEU A 110 1.71 -3.93 -7.95
N ILE A 111 2.91 -3.75 -8.51
CA ILE A 111 3.74 -2.60 -8.18
C ILE A 111 3.24 -1.36 -8.91
N VAL A 112 2.96 -0.31 -8.15
CA VAL A 112 2.52 0.98 -8.64
C VAL A 112 3.73 1.78 -9.11
N ASP A 113 3.82 1.99 -10.43
CA ASP A 113 4.85 2.83 -11.05
C ASP A 113 4.52 4.31 -10.86
N GLU A 114 4.67 4.82 -9.64
CA GLU A 114 4.62 6.25 -9.33
C GLU A 114 5.99 6.76 -8.91
N ARG A 115 6.75 7.20 -9.91
CA ARG A 115 8.07 7.76 -9.67
C ARG A 115 7.99 9.01 -8.80
N GLY A 116 8.66 8.94 -7.66
CA GLY A 116 8.85 10.07 -6.76
C GLY A 116 7.87 10.12 -5.59
N PHE A 117 6.77 9.36 -5.62
CA PHE A 117 5.81 9.32 -4.49
C PHE A 117 6.38 8.66 -3.24
N THR A 118 7.53 7.99 -3.35
CA THR A 118 8.21 7.32 -2.23
C THR A 118 9.63 7.88 -2.07
N PRO A 119 9.79 9.10 -1.50
CA PRO A 119 11.09 9.71 -1.33
C PRO A 119 12.04 8.83 -0.51
N GLY A 120 13.24 8.59 -1.04
CA GLY A 120 14.28 7.82 -0.38
C GLY A 120 14.18 6.30 -0.56
N TYR A 121 13.14 5.78 -1.22
CA TYR A 121 13.14 4.38 -1.67
C TYR A 121 14.11 4.21 -2.85
N VAL A 122 14.94 3.16 -2.76
CA VAL A 122 15.87 2.78 -3.82
C VAL A 122 15.50 1.36 -4.25
N PRO A 123 15.01 1.16 -5.48
CA PRO A 123 14.64 -0.16 -5.99
C PRO A 123 15.81 -1.15 -5.90
N PRO A 124 15.56 -2.46 -5.76
CA PRO A 124 16.60 -3.50 -5.66
C PRO A 124 17.67 -3.41 -6.73
N GLY A 125 17.27 -3.16 -7.98
CA GLY A 125 18.17 -3.07 -9.12
C GLY A 125 19.10 -1.86 -9.10
N GLU A 126 18.81 -0.86 -8.27
CA GLU A 126 19.55 0.41 -8.18
C GLU A 126 20.36 0.55 -6.89
N ARG A 127 20.22 -0.38 -5.94
CA ARG A 127 21.03 -0.40 -4.72
C ARG A 127 22.47 -0.72 -5.08
N SER A 128 23.37 0.24 -4.86
CA SER A 128 24.81 0.00 -5.04
C SER A 128 25.23 -1.20 -4.18
N SER A 129 25.81 -2.21 -4.81
CA SER A 129 26.49 -3.29 -4.09
C SER A 129 27.62 -2.64 -3.31
N ARG A 130 27.42 -2.41 -2.01
CA ARG A 130 28.52 -2.07 -1.12
C ARG A 130 29.41 -3.32 -1.03
N THR A 131 30.38 -3.42 -1.93
CA THR A 131 31.60 -4.23 -1.73
C THR A 131 32.46 -3.61 -0.66
#